data_AF-A0A484L0J7-F1
#
_entry.id   AF-A0A484L0J7-F1
#
_cell.length_a   1.000
_cell.length_b   1.000
_cell.length_c   1.000
_cell.angle_alpha   90.00
_cell.angle_beta   90.00
_cell.angle_gamma   90.00
#
_symmetry.space_group_name_H-M   'P 1'
#
loop_
_entity.id
_entity.type
_entity.pdbx_description
1 polymer ?
#
loop_
_entity_poly.entity_id
_entity_poly.type
_entity_poly.pdbx_seq_one_letter_code
_entity_poly.pdbx_strand_id
1 'polypeptide(L)'
;MENPERNPATPDVVQYIPKPKEKWDDRDCEKHNLNNVAKAAIFKTLDPITFSKIKHLKTAMEIWQGLGKLCERSEDLRKQKIEVLLGLKIPQNLE
;
A
#
# COMPACT_ATOMS: atom_id res chain seq x y z
N MET A 1 -21.59 28.11 36.37
CA MET A 1 -21.95 27.17 35.29
C MET A 1 -20.78 26.23 35.13
N GLU A 2 -21.00 25.00 35.58
CA GLU A 2 -20.01 23.93 35.66
C GLU A 2 -19.75 23.38 34.24
N ASN A 3 -18.48 23.23 33.88
CA ASN A 3 -18.06 22.66 32.61
C ASN A 3 -18.10 21.13 32.75
N PRO A 4 -18.92 20.38 31.99
CA PRO A 4 -18.96 18.94 32.14
C PRO A 4 -17.67 18.32 31.60
N GLU A 5 -17.04 17.53 32.46
CA GLU A 5 -15.76 16.84 32.27
C GLU A 5 -15.67 16.15 30.90
N ARG A 6 -14.64 16.51 30.12
CA ARG A 6 -14.25 15.79 28.91
C ARG A 6 -13.68 14.43 29.33
N ASN A 7 -14.46 13.38 29.12
CA ASN A 7 -14.04 11.99 29.31
C ASN A 7 -12.75 11.69 28.49
N PRO A 8 -11.64 11.27 29.13
CA PRO A 8 -10.37 10.99 28.44
C PRO A 8 -10.31 9.63 27.73
N ALA A 9 -11.39 8.83 27.74
CA ALA A 9 -11.37 7.44 27.29
C ALA A 9 -11.69 7.21 25.79
N THR A 10 -11.94 8.25 25.01
CA THR A 10 -12.16 8.13 23.56
C THR A 10 -11.03 8.79 22.80
N PRO A 11 -10.10 8.03 22.16
CA PRO A 11 -9.24 8.64 21.16
C PRO A 11 -10.17 9.23 20.11
N ASP A 12 -10.09 10.54 19.93
CA ASP A 12 -10.89 11.28 18.96
C ASP A 12 -10.49 10.73 17.58
N VAL A 13 -11.22 9.72 17.10
CA VAL A 13 -11.04 9.17 15.76
C VAL A 13 -11.57 10.26 14.86
N VAL A 14 -10.69 11.20 14.49
CA VAL A 14 -10.98 12.26 13.53
C VAL A 14 -11.42 11.57 12.25
N GLN A 15 -12.73 11.47 12.09
CA GLN A 15 -13.34 10.86 10.93
C GLN A 15 -13.07 11.80 9.77
N TYR A 16 -12.08 11.46 8.94
CA TYR A 16 -11.72 12.28 7.79
C TYR A 16 -12.90 12.29 6.81
N ILE A 17 -13.55 13.44 6.68
CA ILE A 17 -14.58 13.70 5.67
C ILE A 17 -13.86 14.26 4.44
N PRO A 18 -13.86 13.56 3.29
CA PRO A 18 -13.21 14.05 2.08
C PRO A 18 -13.83 15.37 1.61
N LYS A 19 -12.97 16.29 1.18
CA LYS A 19 -13.39 17.59 0.62
C LYS A 19 -14.20 17.35 -0.69
N PRO A 20 -15.37 17.97 -0.86
CA PRO A 20 -16.13 17.90 -2.12
C PRO A 20 -15.31 18.38 -3.31
N LYS A 21 -15.46 17.73 -4.47
CA LYS A 21 -14.69 18.00 -5.69
C LYS A 21 -14.86 19.44 -6.18
N GLU A 22 -16.05 20.00 -6.00
CA GLU A 22 -16.42 21.36 -6.38
C GLU A 22 -15.62 22.42 -5.62
N LYS A 23 -15.00 22.04 -4.50
CA LYS A 23 -14.18 22.93 -3.66
C LYS A 23 -12.67 22.67 -3.82
N TRP A 24 -12.26 21.74 -4.67
CA TRP A 24 -10.85 21.40 -4.84
C TRP A 24 -10.05 22.59 -5.36
N ASP A 25 -8.87 22.80 -4.79
CA ASP A 25 -7.87 23.68 -5.37
C ASP A 25 -6.93 22.88 -6.30
N ASP A 26 -6.00 23.56 -6.98
CA ASP A 26 -5.09 22.91 -7.92
C ASP A 26 -4.26 21.80 -7.25
N ARG A 27 -3.94 21.92 -5.95
CA ARG A 27 -3.18 20.92 -5.20
C ARG A 27 -4.03 19.70 -4.89
N ASP A 28 -5.31 19.89 -4.55
CA ASP A 28 -6.26 18.79 -4.37
C ASP A 28 -6.40 17.98 -5.68
N CYS A 29 -6.49 18.68 -6.81
CA CYS A 29 -6.54 18.08 -8.15
C CYS A 29 -5.26 17.29 -8.48
N GLU A 30 -4.08 17.89 -8.28
CA GLU A 30 -2.80 17.24 -8.51
C GLU A 30 -2.64 15.99 -7.64
N LYS A 31 -2.93 16.11 -6.34
CA LYS A 31 -2.88 14.99 -5.40
C LYS A 31 -3.82 13.87 -5.81
N HIS A 32 -5.05 14.18 -6.23
CA HIS A 32 -6.00 13.17 -6.70
C HIS A 32 -5.50 12.44 -7.94
N ASN A 33 -4.97 13.18 -8.92
CA ASN A 33 -4.42 12.63 -10.15
C ASN A 33 -3.25 11.67 -9.86
N LEU A 34 -2.29 12.11 -9.04
CA LEU A 34 -1.18 11.27 -8.60
C LEU A 34 -1.67 10.01 -7.87
N ASN A 35 -2.69 10.14 -7.02
CA ASN A 35 -3.25 9.01 -6.31
C ASN A 35 -3.92 8.00 -7.27
N ASN A 36 -4.57 8.50 -8.33
CA ASN A 36 -5.16 7.64 -9.37
C ASN A 36 -4.08 6.94 -10.21
N VAL A 37 -2.99 7.65 -10.54
CA VAL A 37 -1.82 7.05 -11.22
C VAL A 37 -1.20 5.95 -10.36
N ALA A 38 -0.98 6.21 -9.06
CA ALA A 38 -0.45 5.23 -8.12
C ALA A 38 -1.35 4.00 -8.00
N LYS A 39 -2.67 4.20 -7.85
CA LYS A 39 -3.64 3.09 -7.86
C LYS A 39 -3.52 2.28 -9.14
N ALA A 40 -3.55 2.93 -10.30
CA ALA A 40 -3.46 2.26 -11.59
C ALA A 40 -2.15 1.47 -11.76
N ALA A 41 -1.03 2.01 -11.29
CA ALA A 41 0.25 1.31 -11.29
C ALA A 41 0.17 0.03 -10.44
N ILE A 42 -0.32 0.13 -9.20
CA ILE A 42 -0.49 -1.01 -8.29
C ILE A 42 -1.39 -2.08 -8.92
N PHE A 43 -2.53 -1.69 -9.49
CA PHE A 43 -3.47 -2.61 -10.16
C PHE A 43 -2.83 -3.33 -11.35
N LYS A 44 -1.95 -2.66 -12.11
CA LYS A 44 -1.27 -3.26 -13.27
C LYS A 44 -0.12 -4.18 -12.88
N THR A 45 0.56 -3.90 -11.77
CA THR A 45 1.72 -4.69 -11.32
C THR A 45 1.35 -5.94 -10.54
N LEU A 46 0.17 -5.96 -9.91
CA LEU A 46 -0.28 -7.11 -9.13
C LEU A 46 -1.02 -8.09 -10.05
N ASP A 47 -0.61 -9.35 -10.05
CA ASP A 47 -1.39 -10.39 -10.72
C ASP A 47 -2.77 -10.55 -10.03
N PRO A 48 -3.80 -11.00 -10.76
CA PRO A 48 -5.16 -11.09 -10.22
C PRO A 48 -5.29 -11.94 -8.94
N ILE A 49 -4.46 -12.97 -8.77
CA ILE A 49 -4.48 -13.86 -7.61
C ILE A 49 -3.96 -13.09 -6.39
N THR A 50 -2.85 -12.38 -6.54
CA THR A 50 -2.25 -11.55 -5.50
C THR A 50 -3.15 -10.38 -5.13
N PHE A 51 -3.72 -9.68 -6.11
CA PHE A 51 -4.67 -8.60 -5.86
C PHE A 51 -5.90 -9.09 -5.05
N SER A 52 -6.45 -10.26 -5.41
CA SER A 52 -7.60 -10.82 -4.70
C SER A 52 -7.31 -11.14 -3.24
N LYS A 53 -6.07 -11.50 -2.88
CA LYS A 53 -5.68 -11.74 -1.48
C LYS A 53 -5.57 -10.44 -0.67
N ILE A 54 -5.07 -9.37 -1.30
CA ILE A 54 -4.85 -8.07 -0.63
C ILE A 54 -6.15 -7.27 -0.51
N LYS A 55 -7.02 -7.29 -1.52
CA LYS A 55 -8.24 -6.46 -1.55
C LYS A 55 -9.25 -6.77 -0.43
N HIS A 56 -9.15 -7.93 0.20
CA HIS A 56 -10.01 -8.36 1.30
C HIS A 56 -9.47 -8.00 2.69
N LEU A 57 -8.26 -7.43 2.76
CA LEU A 57 -7.71 -6.89 4.01
C LEU A 57 -8.47 -5.62 4.37
N LYS A 58 -8.88 -5.50 5.64
CA LYS A 58 -9.92 -4.54 6.05
C LYS A 58 -9.34 -3.16 6.39
N THR A 59 -8.08 -3.10 6.79
CA THR A 59 -7.43 -1.83 7.16
C THR A 59 -6.33 -1.45 6.16
N ALA A 60 -6.10 -0.15 6.00
CA ALA A 60 -5.02 0.36 5.13
C ALA A 60 -3.64 -0.14 5.55
N MET A 61 -3.44 -0.37 6.86
CA MET A 61 -2.18 -0.88 7.40
C MET A 61 -1.98 -2.37 7.09
N GLU A 62 -3.04 -3.19 7.14
CA GLU A 62 -2.98 -4.59 6.69
C GLU A 62 -2.68 -4.68 5.20
N ILE A 63 -3.28 -3.81 4.37
CA ILE A 63 -2.98 -3.71 2.93
C ILE A 63 -1.51 -3.35 2.72
N TRP A 64 -0.99 -2.34 3.42
CA TRP A 64 0.40 -1.91 3.32
C TRP A 64 1.39 -3.01 3.75
N GLN A 65 1.12 -3.69 4.87
CA GLN A 65 1.91 -4.83 5.32
C GLN A 65 1.83 -6.03 4.37
N GLY A 66 0.65 -6.29 3.81
CA GLY A 66 0.44 -7.32 2.80
C GLY A 66 1.27 -7.07 1.54
N LEU A 67 1.29 -5.82 1.06
CA LEU A 67 2.14 -5.39 -0.06
C LEU A 67 3.64 -5.52 0.26
N GLY A 68 4.06 -5.12 1.46
CA GLY A 68 5.44 -5.23 1.93
C GLY A 68 5.96 -6.67 1.92
N LYS A 69 5.21 -7.61 2.53
CA LYS A 69 5.57 -9.04 2.56
C LYS A 69 5.68 -9.67 1.17
N LEU A 70 4.85 -9.23 0.22
CA LEU A 70 4.91 -9.71 -1.16
C LEU A 70 6.12 -9.14 -1.91
N CYS A 71 6.49 -7.89 -1.65
CA CYS A 71 7.72 -7.30 -2.17
C CYS A 71 8.96 -8.00 -1.59
N GLU A 72 8.97 -8.30 -0.29
CA GLU A 72 10.04 -9.05 0.40
C GLU A 72 10.19 -10.47 -0.15
N ARG A 73 9.10 -11.17 -0.45
CA ARG A 73 9.15 -12.48 -1.13
C ARG A 73 9.74 -12.41 -2.54
N SER A 74 9.75 -11.21 -3.15
CA SER A 74 10.39 -10.94 -4.43
C SER A 74 11.82 -10.41 -4.29
N GLU A 75 12.23 -9.93 -3.12
CA GLU A 75 13.60 -9.46 -2.87
C GLU A 75 14.59 -10.61 -3.00
N ASP A 76 14.25 -11.79 -2.48
CA ASP A 76 15.05 -13.00 -2.65
C ASP A 76 15.05 -13.46 -4.11
N LEU A 77 13.93 -13.37 -4.82
CA LEU A 77 13.87 -13.69 -6.25
C LEU A 77 14.66 -12.68 -7.09
N ARG A 78 14.64 -11.40 -6.70
CA ARG A 78 15.40 -10.30 -7.30
C ARG A 78 16.89 -10.48 -7.03
N LYS A 79 17.29 -10.78 -5.80
CA LYS A 79 18.66 -11.14 -5.41
C LYS A 79 19.12 -12.37 -6.15
N GLN A 80 18.34 -13.45 -6.19
CA GLN A 80 18.68 -14.67 -6.89
C GLN A 80 18.84 -14.40 -8.39
N LYS A 81 17.96 -13.60 -8.99
CA LYS A 81 18.06 -13.21 -10.40
C LYS A 81 19.29 -12.34 -10.66
N ILE A 82 19.62 -11.42 -9.76
CA ILE A 82 20.84 -10.59 -9.80
C ILE A 82 22.09 -11.46 -9.61
N GLU A 83 22.11 -12.40 -8.67
CA GLU A 83 23.23 -13.31 -8.42
C GLU A 83 23.47 -14.23 -9.62
N VAL A 84 22.40 -14.75 -10.25
CA VAL A 84 22.49 -15.52 -11.49
C VAL A 84 23.01 -14.66 -12.65
N LEU A 85 22.53 -13.41 -12.79
CA LEU A 85 22.99 -12.45 -13.80
C LEU A 85 24.45 -12.02 -13.59
N LEU A 86 24.88 -11.86 -12.35
CA LEU A 86 26.25 -11.50 -11.97
C LEU A 86 27.18 -12.72 -11.92
N GLY A 87 26.69 -13.92 -12.24
CA GLY A 87 27.48 -15.16 -12.23
C GLY A 87 27.94 -15.60 -10.83
N LEU A 88 27.37 -15.01 -9.77
CA LEU A 88 27.72 -15.27 -8.37
C LEU A 88 27.13 -16.58 -7.85
N LYS A 89 26.27 -17.26 -8.63
CA LYS A 89 25.74 -18.59 -8.30
C LYS A 89 25.38 -19.41 -9.54
N ILE A 90 25.89 -20.64 -9.63
CA ILE A 90 25.40 -21.66 -10.56
C ILE A 90 24.16 -22.31 -9.92
N PRO A 91 23.00 -22.38 -10.60
CA PRO A 91 21.81 -23.02 -10.05
C PRO A 91 22.07 -24.52 -9.83
N GLN A 92 21.92 -24.99 -8.59
CA GLN A 92 22.08 -26.40 -8.22
C GLN A 92 20.89 -27.29 -8.63
N ASN A 93 20.25 -27.01 -9.77
CA ASN A 93 19.14 -27.83 -10.29
C ASN A 93 19.35 -28.14 -11.77
N LEU A 94 20.48 -28.78 -12.06
CA LEU A 94 20.66 -29.60 -13.25
C LEU A 94 21.22 -30.95 -12.79
N GLU A 95 20.32 -31.79 -12.26
CA GLU A 95 20.45 -33.25 -12.26
C GLU A 95 19.07 -33.85 -12.54
#